data_AF-A0A4R4KST6-F1
#
_entry.id   AF-A0A4R4KST6-F1
#
_cell.length_a   1.000
_cell.length_b   1.000
_cell.length_c   1.000
_cell.angle_alpha   90.00
_cell.angle_beta   90.00
_cell.angle_gamma   90.00
#
_symmetry.space_group_name_H-M   'P 1'
#
loop_
_entity.id
_entity.type
_entity.pdbx_description
1 polymer ?
#
loop_
_entity_poly.entity_id
_entity_poly.type
_entity_poly.pdbx_seq_one_letter_code
_entity_poly.pdbx_strand_id
1 'polypeptide(L)'
;MRVSAGALLMLVNSVAVVTIGVIALPVLRAHHEIPAYAYLVARTVEGVMLATGVVFLLLLIPLAHEHADAAADSRTVLAALARVATEGNRYCFQIAMMALGLGSLLFCRVLSRARLVPRHLAGWGLVGYAVFLVGAILELLGYRVGMALSIPGGLFEVALGALLVAKGFPTPVTARATGGPTPRRLPLWHPRQRPAS
;
A
#
# COMPACT_ATOMS: atom_id res chain seq x y z
N MET A 1 29.39 -7.60 5.79
CA MET A 1 28.77 -7.78 4.45
C MET A 1 27.28 -8.18 4.49
N ARG A 2 26.82 -9.06 5.40
CA ARG A 2 25.40 -9.49 5.45
C ARG A 2 24.40 -8.35 5.73
N VAL A 3 24.74 -7.41 6.61
CA VAL A 3 23.87 -6.26 6.97
C VAL A 3 23.66 -5.30 5.79
N SER A 4 24.72 -5.04 5.01
CA SER A 4 24.66 -4.14 3.86
C SER A 4 23.77 -4.67 2.73
N ALA A 5 23.83 -5.98 2.46
CA ALA A 5 22.94 -6.62 1.48
C ALA A 5 21.46 -6.59 1.93
N GLY A 6 21.21 -6.82 3.23
CA GLY A 6 19.86 -6.69 3.81
C GLY A 6 19.31 -5.26 3.70
N ALA A 7 20.13 -4.25 3.98
CA ALA A 7 19.76 -2.84 3.84
C ALA A 7 19.40 -2.47 2.39
N LEU A 8 20.17 -2.95 1.40
CA LEU A 8 19.86 -2.76 -0.02
C LEU A 8 18.50 -3.38 -0.39
N LEU A 9 18.24 -4.61 0.05
CA LEU A 9 16.95 -5.28 -0.18
C LEU A 9 15.80 -4.51 0.46
N MET A 10 15.97 -3.98 1.67
CA MET A 10 14.96 -3.15 2.33
C MET A 10 14.70 -1.84 1.57
N LEU A 11 15.72 -1.20 1.01
CA LEU A 11 15.55 0.01 0.18
C LEU A 11 14.81 -0.31 -1.13
N VAL A 12 15.16 -1.43 -1.78
CA VAL A 12 14.42 -1.91 -2.97
C VAL A 12 12.96 -2.17 -2.62
N ASN A 13 12.69 -2.76 -1.45
CA ASN A 13 11.33 -2.95 -0.94
C ASN A 13 10.60 -1.60 -0.76
N SER A 14 11.23 -0.60 -0.16
CA SER A 14 10.64 0.74 -0.03
C SER A 14 10.25 1.33 -1.39
N VAL A 15 11.12 1.21 -2.40
CA VAL A 15 10.82 1.67 -3.77
C VAL A 15 9.66 0.89 -4.38
N ALA A 16 9.63 -0.43 -4.20
CA ALA A 16 8.54 -1.27 -4.68
C ALA A 16 7.18 -0.86 -4.06
N VAL A 17 7.15 -0.58 -2.75
CA VAL A 17 5.94 -0.11 -2.04
C VAL A 17 5.41 1.19 -2.64
N VAL A 18 6.27 2.18 -2.87
CA VAL A 18 5.87 3.45 -3.50
C VAL A 18 5.38 3.21 -4.93
N THR A 19 6.06 2.34 -5.66
CA THR A 19 5.71 1.98 -7.04
C THR A 19 4.32 1.36 -7.12
N ILE A 20 3.96 0.46 -6.18
CA ILE A 20 2.62 -0.10 -6.09
C ILE A 20 1.58 1.01 -5.87
N GLY A 21 1.87 2.00 -5.01
CA GLY A 21 1.03 3.18 -4.82
C GLY A 21 0.77 3.95 -6.11
N VAL A 22 1.82 4.18 -6.91
CA VAL A 22 1.74 4.89 -8.20
C VAL A 22 0.93 4.09 -9.23
N ILE A 23 1.14 2.77 -9.32
CA ILE A 23 0.41 1.89 -10.24
C ILE A 23 -1.07 1.77 -9.85
N ALA A 24 -1.38 1.80 -8.55
CA ALA A 24 -2.74 1.72 -8.05
C ALA A 24 -3.54 3.02 -8.27
N LEU A 25 -2.87 4.18 -8.33
CA LEU A 25 -3.51 5.48 -8.52
C LEU A 25 -4.48 5.54 -9.72
N PRO A 26 -4.10 5.17 -10.97
CA PRO A 26 -5.02 5.21 -12.11
C PRO A 26 -6.23 4.28 -11.96
N VAL A 27 -6.05 3.15 -11.26
CA VAL A 27 -7.14 2.19 -11.01
C VAL A 27 -8.12 2.75 -9.97
N LEU A 28 -7.61 3.32 -8.88
CA LEU A 28 -8.46 3.86 -7.81
C LEU A 28 -9.16 5.15 -8.23
N ARG A 29 -8.46 6.05 -8.94
CA ARG A 29 -9.02 7.33 -9.37
C ARG A 29 -10.21 7.15 -10.32
N ALA A 30 -10.27 6.04 -11.06
CA ALA A 30 -11.38 5.73 -11.96
C ALA A 30 -12.72 5.54 -11.20
N HIS A 31 -12.66 5.25 -9.90
CA HIS A 31 -13.85 5.06 -9.06
C HIS A 31 -14.04 6.19 -8.05
N HIS A 32 -12.97 6.59 -7.35
CA HIS A 32 -13.02 7.65 -6.34
C HIS A 32 -11.66 8.37 -6.22
N GLU A 33 -11.64 9.69 -6.43
CA GLU A 33 -10.40 10.48 -6.45
C GLU A 33 -9.73 10.65 -5.08
N ILE A 34 -10.50 11.08 -4.07
CA ILE A 34 -9.98 11.34 -2.71
C ILE A 34 -9.25 10.13 -2.10
N PRO A 35 -9.86 8.93 -2.02
CA PRO A 35 -9.18 7.76 -1.46
C PRO A 35 -8.03 7.26 -2.34
N ALA A 36 -8.00 7.58 -3.64
CA ALA A 36 -6.88 7.23 -4.52
C ALA A 36 -5.61 8.00 -4.12
N TYR A 37 -5.73 9.31 -3.94
CA TYR A 37 -4.61 10.14 -3.48
C TYR A 37 -4.22 9.80 -2.04
N ALA A 38 -5.18 9.55 -1.16
CA ALA A 38 -4.89 9.14 0.21
C ALA A 38 -4.11 7.80 0.25
N TYR A 39 -4.44 6.84 -0.62
CA TYR A 39 -3.69 5.59 -0.76
C TYR A 39 -2.25 5.83 -1.23
N LEU A 40 -2.06 6.66 -2.26
CA LEU A 40 -0.73 7.02 -2.75
C LEU A 40 0.11 7.68 -1.66
N VAL A 41 -0.45 8.66 -0.95
CA VAL A 41 0.23 9.34 0.16
C VAL A 41 0.60 8.35 1.26
N ALA A 42 -0.30 7.45 1.63
CA ALA A 42 -0.03 6.42 2.62
C ALA A 42 1.14 5.51 2.20
N ARG A 43 1.20 5.07 0.93
CA ARG A 43 2.31 4.27 0.40
C ARG A 43 3.62 5.02 0.31
N THR A 44 3.59 6.31 0.00
CA THR A 44 4.78 7.17 0.04
C THR A 44 5.30 7.33 1.46
N VAL A 45 4.42 7.59 2.43
CA VAL A 45 4.79 7.69 3.85
C VAL A 45 5.38 6.38 4.35
N GLU A 46 4.76 5.25 4.01
CA GLU A 46 5.28 3.92 4.33
C GLU A 46 6.69 3.71 3.77
N GLY A 47 6.89 3.92 2.47
CA GLY A 47 8.19 3.74 1.82
C GLY A 47 9.29 4.64 2.41
N VAL A 48 8.97 5.91 2.68
CA VAL A 48 9.90 6.86 3.31
C VAL A 48 10.25 6.44 4.73
N MET A 49 9.26 6.04 5.54
CA MET A 49 9.52 5.60 6.91
C MET A 49 10.35 4.32 6.96
N LEU A 50 10.08 3.36 6.07
CA LEU A 50 10.93 2.16 5.94
C LEU A 50 12.36 2.52 5.54
N ALA A 51 12.54 3.45 4.59
CA ALA A 51 13.87 3.90 4.18
C ALA A 51 14.63 4.62 5.32
N THR A 52 13.95 5.48 6.08
CA THR A 52 14.50 6.10 7.29
C THR A 52 14.89 5.05 8.33
N GLY A 53 14.06 4.03 8.51
CA GLY A 53 14.39 2.87 9.37
C GLY A 53 15.68 2.17 8.93
N VAL A 54 15.92 2.02 7.63
CA VAL A 54 17.16 1.44 7.10
C VAL A 54 18.38 2.30 7.47
N VAL A 55 18.26 3.62 7.45
CA VAL A 55 19.36 4.51 7.88
C VAL A 55 19.75 4.22 9.33
N PHE A 56 18.79 4.07 10.23
CA PHE A 56 19.06 3.68 11.62
C PHE A 56 19.78 2.33 11.75
N LEU A 57 19.43 1.34 10.92
CA LEU A 57 20.14 0.05 10.89
C LEU A 57 21.56 0.18 10.34
N LEU A 58 21.76 1.02 9.32
CA LEU A 58 23.08 1.26 8.75
C LEU A 58 24.02 1.94 9.73
N LEU A 59 23.51 2.80 10.63
CA LEU A 59 24.28 3.40 11.71
C LEU A 59 24.85 2.37 12.70
N LEU A 60 24.25 1.17 12.81
CA LEU A 60 24.80 0.12 13.66
C LEU A 60 26.16 -0.41 13.16
N ILE A 61 26.46 -0.26 11.86
CA ILE A 61 27.74 -0.70 11.28
C ILE A 61 28.92 0.13 11.82
N PRO A 62 28.95 1.48 11.68
CA PRO A 62 30.02 2.27 12.25
C PRO A 62 30.05 2.19 13.78
N LEU A 63 28.89 2.15 14.45
CA LEU A 63 28.85 1.98 15.91
C LEU A 63 29.49 0.66 16.35
N ALA A 64 29.30 -0.43 15.61
CA ALA A 64 29.90 -1.72 15.93
C ALA A 64 31.43 -1.71 15.73
N HIS A 65 31.93 -1.01 14.71
CA HIS A 65 33.36 -0.83 14.50
C HIS A 65 34.00 -0.02 15.63
N GLU A 66 33.42 1.14 15.98
CA GLU A 66 33.94 1.97 17.08
C GLU A 66 33.88 1.26 18.43
N HIS A 67 32.84 0.43 18.67
CA HIS A 67 32.71 -0.33 19.91
C HIS A 67 33.78 -1.41 20.08
N ALA A 68 34.31 -1.97 18.99
CA ALA A 68 35.35 -2.99 19.03
C ALA A 68 36.69 -2.45 19.54
N ASP A 69 37.02 -1.20 19.17
CA ASP A 69 38.29 -0.54 19.52
C ASP A 69 38.17 0.38 20.75
N ALA A 70 36.97 0.51 21.34
CA ALA A 70 36.69 1.45 22.42
C ALA A 70 37.20 1.01 23.81
N ALA A 71 37.67 1.99 24.59
CA ALA A 71 37.90 1.87 26.02
C ALA A 71 36.60 1.56 26.79
N ALA A 72 36.73 0.97 27.98
CA ALA A 72 35.58 0.51 28.78
C ALA A 72 34.53 1.60 29.07
N ASP A 73 34.98 2.83 29.32
CA ASP A 73 34.10 3.97 29.61
C ASP A 73 33.23 4.33 28.39
N SER A 74 33.84 4.43 27.20
CA SER A 74 33.16 4.77 25.94
C SER A 74 32.23 3.68 25.41
N ARG A 75 32.47 2.40 25.78
CA ARG A 75 31.61 1.28 25.36
C ARG A 75 30.17 1.43 25.85
N THR A 76 29.96 1.94 27.05
CA THR A 76 28.62 2.13 27.61
C THR A 76 27.80 3.13 26.78
N VAL A 77 28.40 4.23 26.38
CA VAL A 77 27.78 5.27 25.52
C VAL A 77 27.48 4.70 24.13
N LEU A 78 28.43 4.00 23.51
CA LEU A 78 28.24 3.37 22.21
C LEU A 78 27.11 2.32 22.24
N ALA A 79 27.02 1.53 23.30
CA ALA A 79 25.93 0.57 23.49
C ALA A 79 24.56 1.26 23.67
N ALA A 80 24.52 2.38 24.38
CA ALA A 80 23.29 3.18 24.51
C ALA A 80 22.86 3.76 23.16
N LEU A 81 23.79 4.30 22.36
CA LEU A 81 23.50 4.80 21.01
C LEU A 81 22.99 3.69 20.08
N ALA A 82 23.57 2.49 20.15
CA ALA A 82 23.11 1.34 19.36
C ALA A 82 21.67 0.94 19.72
N ARG A 83 21.32 0.99 21.02
CA ARG A 83 19.93 0.76 21.46
C ARG A 83 18.97 1.82 20.94
N VAL A 84 19.34 3.09 21.01
CA VAL A 84 18.53 4.20 20.47
C VAL A 84 18.35 4.05 18.96
N ALA A 85 19.39 3.70 18.21
CA ALA A 85 19.28 3.44 16.78
C ALA A 85 18.34 2.24 16.48
N THR A 86 18.43 1.17 17.29
CA THR A 86 17.55 0.00 17.15
C THR A 86 16.08 0.35 17.41
N GLU A 87 15.80 1.12 18.47
CA GLU A 87 14.44 1.61 18.74
C GLU A 87 13.96 2.61 17.69
N GLY A 88 14.86 3.45 17.15
CA GLY A 88 14.57 4.34 16.02
C GLY A 88 14.10 3.57 14.78
N ASN A 89 14.79 2.48 14.42
CA ASN A 89 14.33 1.58 13.36
C ASN A 89 12.94 0.99 13.65
N ARG A 90 12.72 0.53 14.89
CA ARG A 90 11.43 -0.04 15.32
C ARG A 90 10.29 0.96 15.18
N TYR A 91 10.47 2.20 15.63
CA TYR A 91 9.45 3.24 15.51
C TYR A 91 9.16 3.61 14.05
N CYS A 92 10.20 3.76 13.22
CA CYS A 92 10.04 3.98 11.79
C CYS A 92 9.22 2.85 11.12
N PHE A 93 9.56 1.60 11.44
CA PHE A 93 8.81 0.44 10.95
C PHE A 93 7.35 0.49 11.40
N GLN A 94 7.08 0.79 12.67
CA GLN A 94 5.72 0.82 13.20
C GLN A 94 4.86 1.90 12.56
N ILE A 95 5.41 3.10 12.37
CA ILE A 95 4.74 4.20 11.68
C ILE A 95 4.46 3.81 10.23
N ALA A 96 5.40 3.12 9.56
CA ALA A 96 5.18 2.59 8.22
C ALA A 96 4.03 1.58 8.18
N MET A 97 3.96 0.65 9.14
CA MET A 97 2.86 -0.32 9.23
C MET A 97 1.52 0.37 9.49
N MET A 98 1.48 1.42 10.32
CA MET A 98 0.25 2.22 10.51
C MET A 98 -0.20 2.89 9.21
N ALA A 99 0.74 3.47 8.45
CA ALA A 99 0.45 4.06 7.14
C ALA A 99 -0.06 2.99 6.16
N LEU A 100 0.56 1.82 6.11
CA LEU A 100 0.10 0.67 5.32
C LEU A 100 -1.33 0.27 5.70
N GLY A 101 -1.61 0.09 6.99
CA GLY A 101 -2.92 -0.32 7.49
C GLY A 101 -4.01 0.68 7.11
N LEU A 102 -3.74 1.98 7.28
CA LEU A 102 -4.68 3.04 6.93
C LEU A 102 -4.90 3.12 5.40
N GLY A 103 -3.82 3.09 4.61
CA GLY A 103 -3.90 3.10 3.15
C GLY A 103 -4.70 1.89 2.64
N SER A 104 -4.39 0.70 3.14
CA SER A 104 -5.06 -0.53 2.73
C SER A 104 -6.53 -0.60 3.15
N LEU A 105 -6.93 -0.01 4.27
CA LEU A 105 -8.34 0.15 4.63
C LEU A 105 -9.11 0.99 3.60
N LEU A 106 -8.52 2.11 3.16
CA LEU A 106 -9.09 2.96 2.12
C LEU A 106 -9.18 2.22 0.78
N PHE A 107 -8.14 1.48 0.43
CA PHE A 107 -8.10 0.63 -0.76
C PHE A 107 -9.22 -0.43 -0.75
N CYS A 108 -9.35 -1.19 0.34
CA CYS A 108 -10.42 -2.19 0.49
C CYS A 108 -11.81 -1.56 0.46
N ARG A 109 -11.99 -0.35 1.00
CA ARG A 109 -13.25 0.39 0.93
C ARG A 109 -13.61 0.75 -0.53
N VAL A 110 -12.65 1.20 -1.33
CA VAL A 110 -12.85 1.49 -2.76
C VAL A 110 -13.18 0.22 -3.54
N LEU A 111 -12.42 -0.86 -3.34
CA LEU A 111 -12.69 -2.18 -3.94
C LEU A 111 -14.10 -2.70 -3.63
N SER A 112 -14.53 -2.54 -2.36
CA SER A 112 -15.88 -2.94 -1.91
C SER A 112 -16.97 -2.15 -2.61
N ARG A 113 -16.78 -0.83 -2.76
CA ARG A 113 -17.74 0.09 -3.39
C ARG A 113 -17.82 -0.12 -4.91
N ALA A 114 -16.67 -0.28 -5.55
CA ALA A 114 -16.55 -0.50 -7.00
C ALA A 114 -16.93 -1.93 -7.43
N ARG A 115 -17.19 -2.85 -6.49
CA ARG A 115 -17.50 -4.27 -6.73
C ARG A 115 -16.48 -4.98 -7.63
N LEU A 116 -15.22 -4.55 -7.57
CA LEU A 116 -14.11 -5.14 -8.33
C LEU A 116 -13.75 -6.54 -7.82
N VAL A 117 -14.09 -6.84 -6.56
CA VAL A 117 -13.76 -8.09 -5.87
C VAL A 117 -15.02 -8.62 -5.16
N PRO A 118 -15.18 -9.94 -4.97
CA PRO A 118 -16.33 -10.51 -4.27
C PRO A 118 -16.53 -9.90 -2.88
N ARG A 119 -17.80 -9.66 -2.50
CA ARG A 119 -18.17 -8.95 -1.26
C ARG A 119 -17.60 -9.57 0.01
N HIS A 120 -17.52 -10.90 0.05
CA HIS A 120 -16.94 -11.64 1.18
C HIS A 120 -15.43 -11.36 1.33
N LEU A 121 -14.69 -11.34 0.21
CA LEU A 121 -13.26 -11.08 0.22
C LEU A 121 -12.99 -9.62 0.61
N ALA A 122 -13.77 -8.68 0.06
CA ALA A 122 -13.62 -7.27 0.39
C ALA A 122 -13.94 -6.96 1.87
N GLY A 123 -14.96 -7.62 2.43
CA GLY A 123 -15.27 -7.55 3.86
C GLY A 123 -14.16 -8.14 4.75
N TRP A 124 -13.59 -9.28 4.34
CA TRP A 124 -12.46 -9.89 5.04
C TRP A 124 -11.22 -8.99 5.02
N GLY A 125 -10.90 -8.34 3.90
CA GLY A 125 -9.81 -7.38 3.81
C GLY A 125 -10.00 -6.17 4.72
N LEU A 126 -11.21 -5.60 4.77
CA LEU A 126 -11.54 -4.51 5.70
C LEU A 126 -11.30 -4.89 7.16
N VAL A 127 -11.77 -6.07 7.58
CA VAL A 127 -11.54 -6.57 8.94
C VAL A 127 -10.06 -6.86 9.17
N GLY A 128 -9.39 -7.52 8.22
CA GLY A 128 -7.97 -7.86 8.31
C GLY A 128 -7.08 -6.64 8.48
N TYR A 129 -7.26 -5.59 7.68
CA TYR A 129 -6.48 -4.36 7.82
C TYR A 129 -6.87 -3.51 9.03
N ALA A 130 -8.12 -3.58 9.49
CA ALA A 130 -8.52 -2.93 10.75
C ALA A 130 -7.81 -3.59 11.94
N VAL A 131 -7.82 -4.93 11.99
CA VAL A 131 -7.10 -5.71 13.02
C VAL A 131 -5.60 -5.45 12.95
N PHE A 132 -5.03 -5.42 11.74
CA PHE A 132 -3.63 -5.10 11.54
C PHE A 132 -3.28 -3.68 12.03
N LEU A 133 -4.09 -2.67 11.71
CA LEU A 133 -3.86 -1.29 12.16
C LEU A 133 -3.91 -1.18 13.70
N VAL A 134 -4.87 -1.86 14.33
CA VAL A 134 -4.94 -1.95 15.80
C VAL A 134 -3.69 -2.65 16.35
N GLY A 135 -3.24 -3.73 15.72
CA GLY A 135 -1.99 -4.40 16.09
C GLY A 135 -0.78 -3.49 15.99
N ALA A 136 -0.71 -2.67 14.94
CA ALA A 136 0.36 -1.70 14.75
C ALA A 136 0.35 -0.62 15.86
N ILE A 137 -0.84 -0.13 16.24
CA ILE A 137 -0.96 0.82 17.35
C ILE A 137 -0.57 0.18 18.68
N LEU A 138 -1.03 -1.05 18.96
CA LEU A 138 -0.71 -1.76 20.20
C LEU A 138 0.78 -2.03 20.36
N GLU A 139 1.47 -2.37 19.28
CA GLU A 139 2.90 -2.61 19.31
C GLU A 139 3.74 -1.33 19.39
N LEU A 140 3.19 -0.19 18.96
CA LEU A 140 3.74 1.13 19.31
C LEU A 140 3.59 1.44 20.81
N LEU A 141 2.50 1.00 21.43
CA LEU A 141 2.26 1.10 22.88
C LEU A 141 3.04 0.06 23.70
N GLY A 142 3.83 -0.81 23.05
CA GLY A 142 4.70 -1.78 23.71
C GLY A 142 4.12 -3.20 23.82
N TYR A 143 2.89 -3.45 23.36
CA TYR A 143 2.30 -4.79 23.34
C TYR A 143 2.76 -5.58 22.12
N ARG A 144 3.45 -6.70 22.33
CA ARG A 144 4.05 -7.54 21.25
C ARG A 144 3.02 -8.43 20.55
N VAL A 145 1.93 -7.84 20.07
CA VAL A 145 0.80 -8.55 19.42
C VAL A 145 0.68 -8.28 17.92
N GLY A 146 1.44 -7.32 17.38
CA GLY A 146 1.35 -6.90 15.97
C GLY A 146 1.49 -8.04 14.96
N MET A 147 2.42 -8.96 15.19
CA MET A 147 2.60 -10.14 14.31
C MET A 147 1.34 -11.01 14.24
N ALA A 148 0.73 -11.36 15.38
CA ALA A 148 -0.48 -12.17 15.40
C ALA A 148 -1.65 -11.47 14.71
N LEU A 149 -1.78 -10.16 14.91
CA LEU A 149 -2.84 -9.34 14.32
C LEU A 149 -2.61 -9.06 12.81
N SER A 150 -1.41 -9.30 12.29
CA SER A 150 -1.10 -9.22 10.86
C SER A 150 -1.51 -10.44 10.05
N ILE A 151 -1.62 -11.61 10.68
CA ILE A 151 -1.99 -12.88 10.03
C ILE A 151 -3.29 -12.77 9.19
N PRO A 152 -4.42 -12.26 9.71
CA PRO A 152 -5.65 -12.17 8.92
C PRO A 152 -5.52 -11.23 7.72
N GLY A 153 -4.77 -10.13 7.85
CA GLY A 153 -4.50 -9.21 6.75
C GLY A 153 -3.59 -9.81 5.67
N GLY A 154 -2.50 -10.48 6.09
CA GLY A 154 -1.57 -11.14 5.17
C GLY A 154 -2.23 -12.28 4.38
N LEU A 155 -3.09 -13.07 5.03
CA LEU A 155 -3.82 -14.13 4.34
C LEU A 155 -4.81 -13.56 3.31
N PHE A 156 -5.40 -12.40 3.59
CA PHE A 156 -6.24 -11.67 2.64
C PHE A 156 -5.44 -11.21 1.41
N GLU A 157 -4.24 -10.68 1.60
CA GLU A 157 -3.39 -10.25 0.48
C GLU A 157 -3.04 -11.42 -0.44
N VAL A 158 -2.69 -12.59 0.12
CA VAL A 158 -2.39 -13.80 -0.68
C VAL A 158 -3.61 -14.23 -1.49
N ALA A 159 -4.79 -14.26 -0.87
CA ALA A 159 -6.03 -14.62 -1.55
C ALA A 159 -6.41 -13.62 -2.66
N LEU A 160 -6.25 -12.32 -2.40
CA LEU A 160 -6.50 -11.27 -3.39
C LEU A 160 -5.50 -11.34 -4.55
N GLY A 161 -4.21 -11.57 -4.26
CA GLY A 161 -3.18 -11.77 -5.27
C GLY A 161 -3.49 -12.96 -6.17
N ALA A 162 -3.85 -14.12 -5.60
CA ALA A 162 -4.26 -15.30 -6.34
C ALA A 162 -5.49 -15.03 -7.23
N LEU A 163 -6.48 -14.29 -6.72
CA LEU A 163 -7.67 -13.91 -7.49
C LEU A 163 -7.32 -13.00 -8.68
N LEU A 164 -6.45 -12.00 -8.48
CA LEU A 164 -6.03 -11.09 -9.53
C LEU A 164 -5.23 -11.79 -10.63
N VAL A 165 -4.35 -12.73 -10.25
CA VAL A 165 -3.61 -13.57 -11.21
C VAL A 165 -4.56 -14.48 -12.00
N ALA A 166 -5.54 -15.09 -11.34
CA ALA A 166 -6.47 -16.01 -12.00
C ALA A 166 -7.51 -15.32 -12.90
N LYS A 167 -8.01 -14.15 -12.49
CA LYS A 167 -9.20 -13.53 -13.10
C LYS A 167 -8.92 -12.25 -13.89
N GLY A 168 -7.82 -11.55 -13.60
CA GLY A 168 -7.53 -10.24 -14.17
C GLY A 168 -8.55 -9.16 -13.79
N PHE A 169 -8.31 -7.93 -14.23
CA PHE A 169 -9.29 -6.84 -14.08
C PHE A 169 -10.34 -6.93 -15.21
N PRO A 170 -11.64 -6.68 -14.92
CA PRO A 170 -12.62 -6.52 -15.99
C PRO A 170 -12.22 -5.31 -16.87
N THR A 171 -11.87 -5.56 -18.13
CA THR A 171 -11.58 -4.48 -19.09
C THR A 171 -12.85 -3.68 -19.40
N PRO A 172 -12.79 -2.34 -19.46
CA PRO A 172 -13.94 -1.49 -19.81
C PRO A 172 -14.53 -1.77 -21.21
N VAL A 173 -13.77 -2.45 -22.07
CA VAL A 173 -14.14 -2.74 -23.47
C VAL A 173 -15.36 -3.66 -23.56
N THR A 174 -15.61 -4.53 -22.58
CA THR A 174 -16.72 -5.48 -22.64
C THR A 174 -18.08 -4.86 -22.34
N ALA A 175 -18.13 -3.68 -21.70
CA ALA A 175 -19.40 -3.00 -21.39
C ALA A 175 -20.02 -2.27 -22.61
N ARG A 176 -19.24 -2.04 -23.68
CA ARG A 176 -19.73 -1.33 -24.87
C ARG A 176 -20.23 -2.27 -25.99
N ALA A 177 -19.96 -3.58 -25.88
CA ALA A 177 -20.30 -4.56 -26.91
C ALA A 177 -21.71 -5.18 -26.74
N THR A 178 -22.36 -5.05 -25.58
CA THR A 178 -23.66 -5.70 -25.31
C THR A 178 -24.85 -4.75 -25.22
N GLY A 179 -24.74 -3.50 -25.68
CA GLY A 179 -25.81 -2.52 -25.52
C GLY A 179 -25.78 -1.31 -26.44
N GLY A 180 -25.32 -1.46 -27.69
CA GLY A 180 -25.48 -0.41 -28.69
C GLY A 180 -26.96 -0.24 -29.05
N PRO A 181 -27.57 0.95 -28.92
CA PRO A 181 -28.89 1.21 -29.48
C PRO A 181 -28.79 1.06 -31.00
N THR A 182 -29.66 0.26 -31.59
CA THR A 182 -29.90 0.21 -33.03
C THR A 182 -30.00 1.64 -33.55
N PRO A 183 -29.21 2.07 -34.56
CA PRO A 183 -29.32 3.42 -35.08
C PRO A 183 -30.73 3.58 -35.68
N ARG A 184 -31.57 4.35 -34.99
CA ARG A 184 -32.90 4.72 -35.45
C ARG A 184 -32.70 5.51 -36.74
N ARG A 185 -32.96 4.88 -37.89
CA ARG A 185 -32.99 5.57 -39.19
C ARG A 185 -33.98 6.73 -39.07
N LEU A 186 -33.47 7.95 -39.05
CA LEU A 186 -34.30 9.14 -39.19
C LEU A 186 -34.92 9.12 -40.59
N PRO A 187 -36.22 9.42 -40.74
CA PRO A 187 -36.83 9.54 -42.05
C PRO A 187 -36.15 10.68 -42.82
N LEU A 188 -35.71 10.37 -44.04
CA LEU A 188 -35.15 11.34 -44.98
C LEU A 188 -36.16 12.46 -45.19
N TRP A 189 -35.80 13.67 -44.77
CA TRP A 189 -36.58 14.87 -44.99
C TRP A 189 -36.62 15.17 -46.49
N HIS A 190 -37.82 15.10 -47.10
CA HIS A 190 -38.06 15.62 -48.44
C HIS A 190 -38.55 17.08 -48.34
N PRO A 191 -37.83 18.05 -48.93
CA PRO A 191 -38.32 19.43 -49.00
C PRO A 191 -39.59 19.51 -49.84
N ARG A 192 -40.68 20.01 -49.25
CA ARG A 192 -41.88 20.41 -50.01
C ARG A 192 -41.51 21.59 -50.91
N GLN A 193 -41.61 21.38 -52.22
CA GLN A 193 -41.57 22.45 -53.20
C GLN A 193 -42.77 23.38 -52.97
N ARG A 194 -42.54 24.69 -52.84
CA ARG A 194 -43.59 25.71 -52.83
C ARG A 194 -43.95 26.06 -54.27
N PRO A 195 -45.24 26.25 -54.61
CA PRO A 195 -45.63 26.69 -55.95
C PRO A 195 -45.26 28.16 -56.14
N ALA A 196 -44.75 28.46 -57.33
CA ALA A 196 -44.45 29.81 -57.79
C ALA A 196 -45.74 30.60 -58.05
N SER A 197 -45.76 31.86 -57.61
CA SER A 197 -46.69 32.91 -58.01
C SER A 197 -45.88 34.09 -58.52
#